data_AF-A0AA86MAD8-F1
#
_entry.id   AF-A0AA86MAD8-F1
#
_cell.length_a   1.000
_cell.length_b   1.000
_cell.length_c   1.000
_cell.angle_alpha   90.00
_cell.angle_beta   90.00
_cell.angle_gamma   90.00
#
_symmetry.space_group_name_H-M   'P 1'
#
loop_
_entity.id
_entity.type
_entity.pdbx_description
1 polymer ?
#
loop_
_entity_poly.entity_id
_entity_poly.type
_entity_poly.pdbx_seq_one_letter_code
_entity_poly.pdbx_strand_id
1 'polypeptide(L)' 'MLIRVQYPDGRYDYVKHTRLDDLIDSVQISRFLRSSGWVVIGEDPVRRRGNRAPYVGTERRLAA' A
#
# COMPACT_ATOMS: atom_id res chain seq x y z
N MET A 1 -4.72 10.05 7.74
CA MET A 1 -4.06 9.08 8.65
C MET A 1 -2.54 9.08 8.40
N LEU A 2 -1.74 8.94 9.46
CA LEU A 2 -0.30 8.68 9.39
C LEU A 2 -0.05 7.17 9.32
N ILE A 3 0.91 6.76 8.51
CA ILE A 3 1.28 5.37 8.27
C ILE A 3 2.72 5.20 8.68
N ARG A 4 3.00 4.19 9.50
CA ARG A 4 4.37 3.86 9.90
C ARG A 4 5.06 3.13 8.76
N VAL A 5 6.25 3.56 8.40
CA VAL A 5 7.09 2.95 7.37
C VAL A 5 8.44 2.55 7.95
N GLN A 6 9.09 1.58 7.31
CA GLN A 6 10.49 1.30 7.50
C GLN A 6 11.24 1.53 6.19
N TYR A 7 12.38 2.19 6.28
CA TYR A 7 13.31 2.41 5.19
C TYR A 7 14.27 1.22 5.05
N PRO A 8 14.98 1.09 3.91
CA PRO A 8 15.99 0.05 3.71
C PRO A 8 17.14 0.08 4.72
N ASP A 9 17.44 1.26 5.28
CA ASP A 9 18.45 1.48 6.33
C ASP A 9 17.99 1.00 7.73
N GLY A 10 16.77 0.48 7.84
CA GLY A 10 16.17 0.02 9.08
C GLY A 10 15.47 1.10 9.89
N ARG A 11 15.56 2.38 9.49
CA ARG A 11 14.91 3.50 10.17
C ARG A 11 13.39 3.43 10.02
N TYR A 12 12.70 3.88 11.06
CA TYR A 12 11.24 4.03 11.03
C TYR A 12 10.84 5.50 10.96
N ASP A 13 9.74 5.77 10.26
CA ASP A 13 9.12 7.10 10.23
C ASP A 13 7.59 6.99 10.07
N TYR A 14 6.89 8.10 10.25
CA TYR A 14 5.46 8.24 10.02
C TYR A 14 5.19 9.18 8.85
N VAL A 15 4.59 8.65 7.80
CA VAL A 15 4.28 9.42 6.60
C VAL A 15 2.77 9.57 6.43
N LYS A 16 2.33 10.66 5.81
CA LYS A 16 0.92 10.82 5.43
C LYS A 16 0.58 9.78 4.36
N HIS A 17 -0.64 9.23 4.42
CA HIS A 17 -1.11 8.28 3.41
C HIS A 17 -0.97 8.80 1.97
N THR A 18 -1.09 10.12 1.75
CA THR A 18 -0.95 10.74 0.43
C THR A 18 0.45 10.61 -0.15
N ARG A 19 1.49 10.49 0.69
CA ARG A 19 2.89 10.29 0.26
C ARG A 19 3.29 8.83 0.21
N LEU A 20 2.48 7.92 0.76
CA LEU A 20 2.83 6.50 0.80
C LEU A 20 2.93 5.92 -0.61
N ASP A 21 1.96 6.24 -1.48
CA ASP A 21 1.96 5.78 -2.87
C ASP A 21 3.25 6.21 -3.59
N ASP A 22 3.63 7.49 -3.46
CA ASP A 22 4.87 8.01 -4.06
C ASP A 22 6.12 7.30 -3.52
N LEU A 23 6.16 6.99 -2.21
CA LEU A 23 7.28 6.30 -1.57
C LEU A 23 7.38 4.83 -2.00
N ILE A 24 6.24 4.18 -2.24
CA ILE A 24 6.17 2.83 -2.79
C ILE A 24 6.64 2.82 -4.24
N ASP A 25 6.14 3.76 -5.06
CA ASP A 25 6.47 3.84 -6.48
C ASP A 25 7.95 4.23 -6.71
N SER A 26 8.52 5.06 -5.84
CA SER A 26 9.95 5.43 -5.84
C SER A 26 10.86 4.43 -5.12
N VAL A 27 10.32 3.32 -4.60
CA VAL A 27 11.08 2.26 -3.89
C VAL A 27 11.92 2.83 -2.72
N GLN A 28 11.42 3.89 -2.07
CA GLN A 28 12.14 4.55 -0.97
C GLN A 28 11.95 3.86 0.38
N ILE A 29 10.96 2.96 0.49
CA ILE A 29 10.65 2.23 1.73
C ILE A 29 10.68 0.73 1.49
N SER A 30 11.03 -0.04 2.51
CA SER A 30 11.10 -1.51 2.47
C SER A 30 9.78 -2.15 2.92
N ARG A 31 9.13 -1.58 3.94
CA ARG A 31 7.82 -2.04 4.43
C ARG A 31 7.01 -0.94 5.09
N PHE A 32 5.68 -1.11 5.12
CA PHE A 32 4.78 -0.19 5.81
C PHE A 32 3.74 -0.93 6.66
N LEU A 33 3.25 -0.28 7.71
CA LEU A 33 2.29 -0.85 8.65
C LEU A 33 0.87 -0.43 8.29
N ARG A 34 0.00 -1.41 8.02
CA ARG A 34 -1.46 -1.23 7.92
C ARG A 34 -2.15 -1.89 9.11
N SER A 35 -3.48 -1.75 9.18
CA SER A 35 -4.29 -2.36 10.25
C SER A 35 -4.10 -3.88 10.37
N SER A 36 -3.82 -4.58 9.27
CA SER A 36 -3.56 -6.03 9.29
C SER A 36 -2.10 -6.41 9.50
N GLY A 37 -1.19 -5.46 9.73
CA GLY A 37 0.22 -5.72 9.99
C GLY A 37 1.17 -5.09 8.98
N TRP A 38 2.42 -5.54 9.00
CA TRP A 38 3.48 -5.07 8.10
C TRP A 38 3.29 -5.62 6.69
N VAL A 39 3.60 -4.78 5.70
CA VAL A 39 3.53 -5.09 4.27
C VAL A 39 4.90 -4.86 3.68
N VAL A 40 5.54 -5.91 3.17
CA VAL A 40 6.86 -5.87 2.54
C VAL A 40 6.72 -5.54 1.06
N ILE A 41 7.37 -4.46 0.63
CA ILE A 41 7.29 -4.00 -0.75
C ILE A 41 8.13 -4.93 -1.63
N GLY A 42 7.50 -5.52 -2.66
CA GLY A 42 8.13 -6.48 -3.57
C GLY A 42 7.81 -7.94 -3.26
N GLU A 43 7.34 -8.24 -2.06
CA GLU A 43 6.90 -9.59 -1.65
C GLU A 43 5.38 -9.64 -1.46
N ASP A 44 4.82 -8.70 -0.71
CA ASP A 44 3.39 -8.64 -0.46
C ASP A 44 2.61 -7.99 -1.62
N PRO A 45 1.35 -8.40 -1.84
CA PRO A 45 0.48 -7.78 -2.82
C PRO A 45 0.16 -6.33 -2.41
N VAL A 46 0.83 -5.38 -3.05
CA VAL A 46 0.54 -3.95 -2.95
C VAL A 46 -0.43 -3.56 -4.07
N ARG A 47 -1.53 -2.90 -3.70
CA ARG A 47 -2.54 -2.40 -4.66
C ARG A 47 -1.95 -1.28 -5.51
N ARG A 48 -1.36 -1.61 -6.67
CA ARG A 48 -0.90 -0.61 -7.64
C ARG A 48 -2.08 -0.08 -8.45
N ARG A 49 -2.16 1.24 -8.64
CA ARG A 49 -3.25 1.88 -9.40
C ARG A 49 -3.36 1.40 -10.86
N GLY A 50 -2.25 0.92 -11.45
CA GLY A 50 -2.19 0.49 -12.84
C GLY A 50 -2.66 -0.95 -13.13
N ASN A 51 -2.73 -1.84 -12.14
CA ASN A 51 -3.14 -3.24 -12.35
C ASN A 51 -4.60 -3.49 -11.94
N ARG A 52 -5.47 -2.52 -12.21
CA ARG A 52 -6.91 -2.72 -12.14
C ARG A 52 -7.33 -3.44 -13.42
N ALA A 53 -7.17 -4.76 -13.45
CA ALA A 53 -8.00 -5.54 -14.36
C ALA A 53 -9.45 -5.08 -14.19
N PRO A 54 -10.22 -4.87 -15.27
CA PRO A 54 -11.62 -4.50 -15.15
C PRO A 54 -12.29 -5.51 -14.23
N TYR A 55 -13.03 -5.02 -13.23
CA TYR A 55 -13.73 -5.89 -12.30
C TYR A 55 -14.78 -6.69 -13.09
N VAL A 56 -14.52 -7.98 -13.35
CA VAL A 56 -15.41 -8.91 -14.09
C VAL A 56 -16.33 -9.66 -13.12
N GLY A 57 -16.82 -9.00 -12.07
CA GLY A 57 -17.74 -9.59 -11.11
C GLY A 57 -19.11 -8.95 -11.20
N THR A 58 -20.15 -9.67 -10.78
CA THR A 58 -21.47 -9.07 -10.56
C THR A 58 -21.34 -7.87 -9.63
N GLU A 59 -21.99 -6.76 -9.98
CA GLU A 59 -22.09 -5.56 -9.14
C GLU A 59 -22.70 -5.92 -7.78
N ARG A 60 -21.88 -6.07 -6.75
CA ARG A 60 -22.33 -6.45 -5.40
C ARG A 60 -23.04 -5.32 -4.65
N ARG A 61 -23.10 -4.12 -5.22
CA ARG A 61 -23.76 -2.94 -4.63
C ARG A 61 -25.20 -2.74 -5.09
N LEU A 62 -25.64 -3.47 -6.12
CA LEU A 62 -27.01 -3.44 -6.62
C LEU A 62 -27.92 -4.51 -5.98
N ALA A 63 -27.36 -5.37 -5.12
CA ALA A 63 -28.14 -6.28 -4.29
C ALA A 63 -28.50 -5.57 -2.97
N ALA A 64 -29.54 -4.74 -3.01
CA ALA A 64 -30.23 -4.20 -1.84
C ALA A 64 -31.74 -4.34 -2.04
#